data_AF-A0A9D5KAR0-F1
#
_entry.id   AF-A0A9D5KAR0-F1
#
_cell.length_a   1.000
_cell.length_b   1.000
_cell.length_c   1.000
_cell.angle_alpha   90.00
_cell.angle_beta   90.00
_cell.angle_gamma   90.00
#
_symmetry.space_group_name_H-M   'P 1'
#
loop_
_entity.id
_entity.type
_entity.pdbx_description
1 polymer ?
#
loop_
_entity_poly.entity_id
_entity_poly.type
_entity_poly.pdbx_seq_one_letter_code
_entity_poly.pdbx_strand_id
1 'polypeptide(L)' 'LEAGERVTGVTIHIIDERYDHGPIVAQTQVPVLEGDTVETLSSRVLKREHSFFAETLQKIAEGKIVLPD' A
#
# COMPACT_ATOMS: atom_id res chain seq x y z
N LEU A 1 6.67 14.05 1.69
CA LEU A 1 6.47 15.52 1.71
C LEU A 1 7.73 16.26 1.31
N GLU A 2 8.86 16.06 2.00
CA GLU A 2 10.14 16.70 1.66
C GLU A 2 10.61 16.42 0.22
N ALA A 3 10.39 15.21 -0.28
CA ALA A 3 10.69 14.82 -1.66
C ALA A 3 9.86 15.57 -2.72
N GLY A 4 8.82 16.33 -2.34
CA GLY A 4 7.97 17.08 -3.27
C GLY A 4 7.02 16.23 -4.13
N GLU A 5 6.91 14.94 -3.83
CA GLU A 5 6.06 14.01 -4.58
C GLU A 5 4.57 14.31 -4.42
N ARG A 6 3.84 14.17 -5.51
CA ARG A 6 2.37 14.41 -5.57
C ARG A 6 1.55 13.16 -5.28
N VAL A 7 2.19 12.00 -5.20
CA VAL A 7 1.54 10.70 -4.98
C VAL A 7 2.43 9.88 -4.07
N THR A 8 1.81 9.23 -3.09
CA THR A 8 2.38 8.14 -2.29
C THR A 8 1.49 6.91 -2.45
N GLY A 9 1.68 5.86 -1.66
CA GLY A 9 0.85 4.66 -1.79
C GLY A 9 1.03 3.66 -0.68
N VAL A 10 0.33 2.55 -0.84
CA VAL A 10 0.44 1.35 -0.01
C VAL A 10 0.87 0.20 -0.91
N THR A 11 1.83 -0.58 -0.43
CA THR A 11 2.32 -1.79 -1.09
C THR A 11 2.06 -2.98 -0.17
N ILE A 12 1.43 -4.02 -0.70
CA ILE A 12 1.33 -5.33 -0.05
C ILE A 12 2.28 -6.24 -0.80
N HIS A 13 3.20 -6.86 -0.07
CA HIS A 13 4.20 -7.74 -0.63
C HIS A 13 4.38 -9.00 0.23
N ILE A 14 4.96 -10.04 -0.36
CA ILE A 14 5.33 -11.25 0.37
C ILE A 14 6.55 -10.96 1.24
N ILE A 15 6.60 -11.56 2.42
CA ILE A 15 7.74 -11.46 3.33
C ILE A 15 8.79 -12.48 2.89
N ASP A 16 10.04 -12.04 2.74
CA ASP A 16 11.21 -12.91 2.58
C ASP A 16 12.27 -12.59 3.66
N GLU A 17 13.45 -13.19 3.56
CA GLU A 17 14.55 -12.96 4.53
C GLU A 17 15.13 -11.53 4.46
N ARG A 18 14.75 -10.74 3.44
CA ARG A 18 15.26 -9.40 3.18
C ARG A 18 14.15 -8.39 3.44
N TYR A 19 14.47 -7.39 4.25
CA TYR A 19 13.51 -6.34 4.58
C TYR A 19 13.02 -5.61 3.31
N ASP A 20 11.70 -5.48 3.17
CA ASP A 20 10.98 -4.80 2.08
C ASP A 20 11.35 -5.25 0.65
N HIS A 21 11.74 -6.51 0.45
CA HIS A 21 12.22 -7.00 -0.85
C HIS A 21 11.30 -8.01 -1.54
N GLY A 22 10.46 -8.73 -0.79
CA GLY A 22 9.68 -9.82 -1.39
C GLY A 22 8.68 -9.35 -2.47
N PRO A 23 8.18 -10.28 -3.30
CA PRO A 23 7.33 -9.96 -4.45
C PRO A 23 6.11 -9.09 -4.10
N ILE A 24 5.86 -8.06 -4.90
CA ILE A 24 4.68 -7.21 -4.78
C ILE A 24 3.43 -8.01 -5.16
N VAL A 25 2.46 -8.04 -4.26
CA VAL A 25 1.15 -8.68 -4.45
C VAL A 25 0.13 -7.67 -4.96
N ALA A 26 0.11 -6.47 -4.37
CA ALA A 26 -0.82 -5.42 -4.76
C ALA A 26 -0.28 -4.04 -4.37
N GLN A 27 -0.60 -3.02 -5.18
CA GLN A 27 -0.28 -1.62 -4.90
C GLN A 27 -1.47 -0.70 -5.16
N THR A 28 -1.55 0.36 -4.37
CA THR A 28 -2.53 1.44 -4.57
C THR A 28 -1.87 2.78 -4.34
N GLN A 29 -2.30 3.77 -5.10
CA GLN A 29 -1.87 5.16 -4.93
C GLN A 29 -2.76 5.90 -3.93
N VAL A 30 -2.15 6.87 -3.25
CA VAL A 30 -2.78 7.85 -2.36
C VAL A 30 -2.22 9.22 -2.76
N PRO A 31 -3.06 10.20 -3.17
CA PRO A 31 -2.55 11.50 -3.59
C PRO A 31 -1.87 12.22 -2.42
N VAL A 32 -0.93 13.12 -2.67
CA VAL A 32 -0.45 14.09 -1.67
C VAL A 32 -1.16 15.40 -1.96
N LEU A 33 -1.91 15.91 -0.99
CA LEU A 33 -2.71 17.11 -1.15
C LEU A 33 -1.91 18.35 -0.75
N GLU A 34 -2.27 19.47 -1.35
CA GLU A 34 -1.71 20.76 -0.96
C GLU A 34 -2.04 21.04 0.51
N GLY A 35 -1.01 21.42 1.29
CA GLY A 35 -1.14 21.68 2.72
C GLY A 35 -1.13 20.42 3.62
N ASP A 36 -0.90 19.22 3.07
CA ASP A 36 -0.71 18.03 3.90
C ASP A 36 0.46 18.24 4.88
N THR A 37 0.21 17.99 6.16
CA THR A 37 1.24 17.65 7.15
C THR A 37 1.56 16.16 7.10
N VAL A 38 2.67 15.74 7.73
CA VAL A 38 3.04 14.32 7.85
C VAL A 38 1.91 13.51 8.47
N GLU A 39 1.24 14.05 9.49
CA GLU A 39 0.15 13.41 10.23
C GLU A 39 -1.11 13.26 9.37
N THR A 40 -1.47 14.28 8.60
CA THR A 40 -2.65 14.23 7.72
C THR A 40 -2.45 13.25 6.56
N LEU A 41 -1.26 13.24 5.96
CA LEU A 41 -0.92 12.30 4.90
C LEU A 41 -0.84 10.88 5.44
N SER A 42 -0.17 10.64 6.57
CA SER A 42 -0.02 9.31 7.15
C SER A 42 -1.35 8.72 7.59
N SER A 43 -2.23 9.52 8.20
CA SER A 43 -3.59 9.09 8.56
C SER A 43 -4.39 8.63 7.35
N ARG A 44 -4.23 9.33 6.22
CA ARG A 44 -4.91 9.00 4.95
C ARG A 44 -4.33 7.76 4.30
N VAL A 45 -3.01 7.60 4.33
CA VAL A 45 -2.33 6.37 3.89
C VAL A 45 -2.78 5.18 4.74
N LEU A 46 -2.77 5.29 6.07
CA LEU A 46 -3.17 4.22 6.99
C LEU A 46 -4.63 3.81 6.79
N LYS A 47 -5.53 4.78 6.60
CA LYS A 47 -6.94 4.48 6.29
C LYS A 47 -7.07 3.70 4.97
N ARG A 48 -6.30 4.06 3.95
CA ARG A 48 -6.28 3.34 2.67
C ARG A 48 -5.64 1.95 2.82
N GLU A 49 -4.60 1.83 3.63
CA GLU A 49 -3.91 0.58 3.91
C GLU A 49 -4.86 -0.46 4.48
N HIS A 50 -5.63 -0.12 5.53
CA HIS A 50 -6.58 -1.04 6.14
C HIS A 50 -7.62 -1.57 5.14
N SER A 51 -8.22 -0.69 4.32
CA SER A 51 -9.21 -1.14 3.32
C SER A 51 -8.55 -1.94 2.20
N PHE A 52 -7.39 -1.49 1.72
CA PHE A 52 -6.67 -2.15 0.63
C PHE A 52 -6.19 -3.54 1.02
N PHE A 53 -5.77 -3.73 2.26
CA PHE A 53 -5.37 -5.02 2.80
C PHE A 53 -6.54 -6.00 2.79
N ALA A 54 -7.70 -5.60 3.32
CA ALA A 54 -8.90 -6.44 3.30
C ALA A 54 -9.37 -6.77 1.87
N GLU A 55 -9.38 -5.78 0.95
CA GLU A 55 -9.69 -5.98 -0.47
C GLU A 55 -8.74 -6.99 -1.14
N THR A 56 -7.45 -6.92 -0.81
CA THR A 56 -6.43 -7.80 -1.38
C THR A 56 -6.59 -9.22 -0.86
N LEU A 57 -6.82 -9.41 0.44
CA LEU A 57 -7.10 -10.72 1.02
C LEU A 57 -8.36 -11.35 0.43
N GLN A 58 -9.42 -10.56 0.22
CA GLN A 58 -10.63 -11.05 -0.44
C GLN A 58 -10.33 -11.55 -1.87
N LYS A 59 -9.56 -10.78 -2.66
CA LYS A 59 -9.19 -11.19 -4.02
C LYS A 59 -8.32 -12.45 -4.03
N ILE A 60 -7.46 -12.64 -3.04
CA ILE A 60 -6.69 -13.89 -2.87
C ILE A 60 -7.64 -15.05 -2.58
N ALA A 61 -8.56 -14.89 -1.62
CA ALA A 61 -9.53 -15.92 -1.25
C ALA A 61 -10.47 -16.31 -2.40
N GLU A 62 -10.81 -15.36 -3.27
CA GLU A 62 -11.61 -15.57 -4.48
C GLU A 62 -10.79 -16.14 -5.66
N GLY A 63 -9.48 -16.35 -5.49
CA GLY A 63 -8.58 -16.83 -6.55
C GLY A 63 -8.30 -15.82 -7.66
N LYS A 64 -8.66 -14.55 -7.47
CA LYS A 64 -8.41 -13.44 -8.42
C LYS A 64 -6.98 -12.93 -8.35
N ILE A 65 -6.32 -13.12 -7.21
CA ILE A 65 -4.89 -12.93 -7.02
C ILE A 65 -4.31 -14.28 -6.64
N VAL A 66 -3.33 -14.75 -7.40
CA VAL A 66 -2.56 -15.96 -7.09
C VAL A 66 -1.23 -15.51 -6.52
N LEU A 67 -0.89 -16.00 -5.33
CA LEU A 67 0.39 -15.70 -4.71
C LEU A 67 1.51 -16.50 -5.39
N PRO A 68 2.73 -15.94 -5.48
CA PRO A 68 3.89 -16.71 -5.93
C PRO A 68 4.18 -17.86 -4.95
N ASP A 69 4.77 -18.94 -5.49
CA ASP A 69 5.19 -20.12 -4.73
C ASP A 69 6.31 -19.83 -3.73
#